data_AF-A0A535SW90-F1
#
_entry.id   AF-A0A535SW90-F1
#
_cell.length_a   1.000
_cell.length_b   1.000
_cell.length_c   1.000
_cell.angle_alpha   90.00
_cell.angle_beta   90.00
_cell.angle_gamma   90.00
#
_symmetry.space_group_name_H-M   'P 1'
#
loop_
_entity.id
_entity.type
_entity.pdbx_description
1 polymer ?
#
loop_
_entity_poly.entity_id
_entity_poly.type
_entity_poly.pdbx_seq_one_letter_code
_entity_poly.pdbx_strand_id
1 'polypeptide(L)' 'MDGRVLLDGGAPLLPHMHRLGVDPGDIEVVFVTHFHGDHTLGLPPFVLHRVFVDRRPLT' A
#
# COMPACT_ATOMS: atom_id res chain seq x y z
N MET A 1 -16.10 -7.91 -8.14
CA MET A 1 -15.30 -7.25 -7.09
C MET A 1 -13.95 -7.08 -7.74
N ASP A 2 -13.74 -5.95 -8.40
CA ASP A 2 -12.58 -5.75 -9.27
C ASP A 2 -11.57 -4.79 -8.61
N GLY A 3 -11.59 -4.73 -7.27
CA GLY A 3 -10.69 -3.88 -6.48
C GLY A 3 -9.29 -4.48 -6.39
N ARG A 4 -8.25 -3.64 -6.45
CA ARG A 4 -6.88 -4.12 -6.22
C ARG A 4 -6.66 -4.29 -4.72
N VAL A 5 -6.25 -5.51 -4.36
CA VAL A 5 -5.94 -5.90 -2.99
C VAL A 5 -4.43 -5.94 -2.81
N LEU A 6 -3.95 -5.37 -1.70
CA LEU A 6 -2.58 -5.54 -1.22
C LEU A 6 -2.56 -6.58 -0.10
N LEU A 7 -1.83 -7.68 -0.30
CA LEU A 7 -1.56 -8.67 0.74
C LEU A 7 -0.17 -8.40 1.32
N ASP A 8 -0.12 -7.95 2.57
CA ASP A 8 1.05 -7.46 3.29
C ASP A 8 1.74 -6.25 2.64
N GLY A 9 2.53 -5.53 3.43
CA GLY A 9 3.21 -4.31 3.03
C GLY A 9 4.56 -4.14 3.71
N GLY A 10 5.50 -5.04 3.38
CA GLY A 10 6.89 -4.93 3.80
C GLY A 10 7.63 -3.75 3.17
N ALA A 11 8.66 -3.25 3.84
CA ALA A 11 9.52 -2.21 3.25
C ALA A 11 10.54 -2.82 2.27
N PRO A 12 10.84 -2.16 1.13
CA PRO A 12 10.30 -0.88 0.68
C PRO A 12 9.11 -1.04 -0.30
N LEU A 13 7.88 -0.86 0.20
CA LEU A 13 6.64 -1.03 -0.57
C LEU A 13 6.50 -0.04 -1.74
N LEU A 14 6.51 1.28 -1.48
CA LEU A 14 6.28 2.29 -2.52
C LEU A 14 7.31 2.23 -3.68
N PRO A 15 8.62 2.06 -3.42
CA PRO A 15 9.59 1.85 -4.51
C PRO A 15 9.30 0.61 -5.37
N HIS A 16 8.81 -0.48 -4.77
CA HIS A 16 8.43 -1.67 -5.54
C HIS A 16 7.19 -1.41 -6.40
N MET A 17 6.16 -0.75 -5.84
CA MET A 17 4.95 -0.38 -6.60
C MET A 17 5.30 0.51 -7.80
N HIS A 18 6.11 1.55 -7.59
CA HIS A 18 6.58 2.43 -8.67
C HIS A 18 7.31 1.65 -9.78
N ARG A 19 8.23 0.74 -9.41
CA ARG A 19 8.95 -0.10 -10.39
C ARG A 19 8.04 -1.01 -11.20
N LEU A 20 6.93 -1.45 -10.61
CA LEU A 20 5.93 -2.31 -11.25
C LEU A 20 4.84 -1.52 -11.99
N GLY A 21 4.88 -0.18 -11.97
CA GLY A 21 3.82 0.65 -12.54
C GLY A 21 2.48 0.51 -11.81
N VAL A 22 2.49 0.05 -10.56
CA VAL A 22 1.29 -0.06 -9.72
C VAL A 22 1.08 1.28 -9.03
N ASP A 23 -0.08 1.90 -9.28
CA ASP A 23 -0.51 3.09 -8.55
C ASP A 23 -0.91 2.71 -7.12
N PRO A 24 -0.27 3.26 -6.07
CA PRO A 24 -0.66 3.01 -4.68
C PRO A 24 -2.13 3.32 -4.39
N GLY A 25 -2.73 4.29 -5.08
CA GLY A 25 -4.11 4.68 -4.86
C GLY A 25 -5.16 3.82 -5.54
N ASP A 26 -4.76 2.86 -6.37
CA ASP A 26 -5.66 1.81 -6.85
C ASP A 26 -5.91 0.73 -5.78
N ILE A 27 -5.11 0.70 -4.71
CA ILE A 27 -5.28 -0.27 -3.61
C ILE A 27 -6.46 0.15 -2.73
N GLU A 28 -7.49 -0.69 -2.73
CA GLU A 28 -8.72 -0.48 -1.96
C GLU A 28 -8.68 -1.17 -0.60
N VAL A 29 -8.00 -2.32 -0.52
CA VAL A 29 -7.97 -3.15 0.69
C VAL A 29 -6.55 -3.64 0.96
N VAL A 30 -6.14 -3.55 2.22
CA VAL A 30 -4.90 -4.15 2.72
C VAL A 30 -5.27 -5.31 3.65
N PHE A 31 -4.84 -6.52 3.31
CA PHE A 31 -4.88 -7.67 4.21
C PHE A 31 -3.50 -7.88 4.80
N VAL A 32 -3.42 -8.00 6.13
CA VAL A 32 -2.18 -8.29 6.85
C VAL A 32 -2.26 -9.71 7.37
N THR A 33 -1.31 -10.55 6.98
CA THR A 33 -1.24 -11.94 7.43
C THR A 33 -0.85 -12.03 8.90
N HIS A 34 0.15 -11.25 9.32
CA HIS A 34 0.63 -11.14 10.69
C HIS A 34 1.52 -9.89 10.89
N PHE A 35 1.92 -9.62 12.14
CA PHE A 35 2.52 -8.34 12.55
C PHE A 35 4.05 -8.35 12.66
N HIS A 36 4.76 -9.05 11.78
CA HIS A 36 6.20 -8.89 11.66
C HIS A 36 6.57 -7.70 10.76
N GLY A 37 7.77 -7.17 10.97
CA GLY A 37 8.20 -5.92 10.32
C GLY A 37 8.34 -6.05 8.80
N ASP A 38 8.74 -7.23 8.34
CA ASP A 38 8.83 -7.60 6.92
C ASP A 38 7.47 -7.67 6.22
N HIS A 39 6.37 -7.69 6.97
CA HIS A 39 5.00 -7.64 6.44
C HIS A 39 4.31 -6.28 6.66
N THR A 40 4.87 -5.38 7.49
CA THR A 40 4.15 -4.18 7.96
C THR A 40 4.91 -2.86 7.83
N LEU A 41 6.25 -2.84 7.79
CA LEU A 41 7.02 -1.59 7.85
C LEU A 41 6.97 -0.74 6.57
N GLY A 42 6.44 -1.27 5.47
CA GLY A 42 6.13 -0.51 4.27
C GLY A 42 4.77 0.20 4.32
N LEU A 43 3.88 -0.16 5.25
CA LEU A 43 2.55 0.43 5.37
C LEU A 43 2.54 1.88 5.88
N PRO A 44 3.34 2.29 6.88
CA PRO A 44 3.37 3.69 7.31
C PRO A 44 3.67 4.69 6.18
N PRO A 45 4.75 4.54 5.37
CA PRO A 45 4.97 5.46 4.26
C PRO A 45 3.89 5.33 3.16
N PHE A 46 3.34 4.13 2.94
CA PHE A 46 2.23 3.93 2.01
C PHE A 46 0.96 4.70 2.41
N VAL A 47 0.56 4.66 3.69
CA VAL A 47 -0.57 5.43 4.20
C VAL A 47 -0.29 6.93 4.09
N LEU A 48 0.90 7.40 4.48
CA LEU A 48 1.26 8.81 4.33
C LEU A 48 1.20 9.26 2.86
N HIS A 49 1.64 8.42 1.92
CA HIS A 49 1.49 8.69 0.49
C HIS A 49 0.01 8.77 0.08
N ARG A 50 -0.83 7.83 0.51
CA ARG A 50 -2.28 7.84 0.23
C ARG A 50 -3.00 9.06 0.80
N VAL A 51 -2.54 9.59 1.94
CA VAL A 51 -3.17 10.76 2.59
C VAL A 51 -2.70 12.09 1.98
N PHE A 52 -1.40 12.21 1.67
CA PHE A 52 -0.80 13.52 1.38
C PHE A 52 -0.35 13.70 -0.08
N VAL A 53 -0.17 12.62 -0.84
CA VAL A 53 0.28 12.66 -2.24
C VAL A 53 -0.85 12.32 -3.19
N ASP A 54 -1.61 11.28 -2.87
CA ASP A 54 -2.83 10.95 -3.61
C ASP A 54 -3.96 11.92 -3.26
N ARG A 55 -4.72 12.34 -4.29
CA ARG A 55 -5.86 13.26 -4.15
C ARG A 55 -7.19 12.53 -3.99
N ARG A 56 -7.22 11.21 -4.15
CA ARG A 56 -8.41 10.39 -3.95
C ARG A 56 -8.72 10.24 -2.46
N PRO A 57 -10.01 10.18 -2.07
CA PRO A 57 -10.40 9.82 -0.72
C PRO A 57 -9.83 8.45 -0.28
N LEU A 58 -9.69 8.27 1.03
CA LEU A 58 -9.31 6.97 1.63
C LEU A 58 -10.50 5.99 1.74
N THR A 59 -11.70 6.45 1.39
CA THR A 59 -12.99 5.78 1.61
C THR A 59 -13.40 4.88 0.45
#